data_AF-A0A2M7BD66-F1
#
_entry.id   AF-A0A2M7BD66-F1
#
_cell.length_a   1.000
_cell.length_b   1.000
_cell.length_c   1.000
_cell.angle_alpha   90.00
_cell.angle_beta   90.00
_cell.angle_gamma   90.00
#
_symmetry.space_group_name_H-M   'P 1'
#
loop_
_entity.id
_entity.type
_entity.pdbx_description
1 polymer ?
#
loop_
_entity_poly.entity_id
_entity_poly.type
_entity_poly.pdbx_seq_one_letter_code
_entity_poly.pdbx_strand_id
1 'polypeptide(L)'
;MAKASSSHKRTSAVRSGRLGLRTTPVQAALIQRAAEVSQRSITEFVLSSVCEKAEQTLLDQRLFMVDENTWIEFQDVLERPAQVKTGLQALVCNASTISIH
;
A
#
# COMPACT_ATOMS: atom_id res chain seq x y z
N MET A 1 24.31 -26.67 -8.42
CA MET A 1 22.90 -26.57 -8.83
C MET A 1 22.52 -25.10 -8.86
N ALA A 2 22.18 -24.56 -10.04
CA ALA A 2 22.04 -23.12 -10.27
C ALA A 2 20.61 -22.64 -9.93
N LYS A 3 20.55 -21.51 -9.21
CA LYS A 3 19.32 -20.76 -8.89
C LYS A 3 18.67 -20.24 -10.17
N ALA A 4 17.40 -20.58 -10.40
CA ALA A 4 16.58 -19.90 -11.39
C ALA A 4 15.92 -18.68 -10.71
N SER A 5 16.54 -17.51 -10.90
CA SER A 5 15.96 -16.22 -10.57
C SER A 5 14.71 -16.00 -11.43
N SER A 6 13.54 -15.98 -10.79
CA SER A 6 12.28 -15.65 -11.46
C SER A 6 12.33 -14.20 -11.96
N SER A 7 12.60 -14.08 -13.26
CA SER A 7 12.49 -12.84 -14.02
C SER A 7 11.03 -12.39 -13.97
N HIS A 8 10.74 -11.41 -13.11
CA HIS A 8 9.48 -10.68 -13.18
C HIS A 8 9.46 -9.96 -14.53
N LYS A 9 8.78 -10.57 -15.48
CA LYS A 9 8.47 -10.02 -16.79
C LYS A 9 7.74 -8.71 -16.52
N ARG A 10 8.46 -7.58 -16.54
CA ARG A 10 7.85 -6.25 -16.65
C ARG A 10 7.17 -6.24 -18.00
N THR A 11 5.92 -6.70 -18.04
CA THR A 11 5.01 -6.40 -19.13
C THR A 11 4.99 -4.89 -19.19
N SER A 12 5.63 -4.31 -20.21
CA SER A 12 5.38 -2.93 -20.59
C SER A 12 3.95 -2.88 -21.08
N ALA A 13 3.02 -2.83 -20.14
CA ALA A 13 1.60 -2.74 -20.41
C ALA A 13 1.42 -1.44 -21.19
N VAL A 14 0.96 -1.58 -22.44
CA VAL A 14 0.56 -0.44 -23.26
C VAL A 14 -0.44 0.36 -22.43
N ARG A 15 -0.17 1.67 -22.24
CA ARG A 15 -1.04 2.56 -21.47
C ARG A 15 -2.40 2.65 -22.18
N SER A 16 -3.37 1.86 -21.73
CA SER A 16 -4.71 1.77 -22.34
C SER A 16 -5.79 2.50 -21.53
N GLY A 17 -5.53 2.77 -20.24
CA GLY A 17 -6.45 3.47 -19.35
C GLY A 17 -6.42 4.99 -19.55
N ARG A 18 -7.59 5.63 -19.53
CA ARG A 18 -7.72 7.10 -19.49
C ARG A 18 -8.17 7.53 -18.10
N LEU A 19 -7.46 8.50 -17.53
CA LEU A 19 -7.84 9.15 -16.27
C LEU A 19 -8.31 10.57 -16.58
N GLY A 20 -9.62 10.79 -16.54
CA GLY A 20 -10.22 12.12 -16.71
C GLY A 20 -10.29 12.85 -15.37
N LEU A 21 -9.55 13.95 -15.22
CA LEU A 21 -9.56 14.77 -14.01
C LEU A 21 -10.16 16.14 -14.31
N ARG A 22 -10.99 16.63 -13.39
CA ARG A 22 -11.44 18.03 -13.38
C ARG A 22 -10.61 18.79 -12.36
N THR A 23 -10.14 19.96 -12.73
CA THR A 23 -9.31 20.83 -11.89
C THR A 23 -9.85 22.25 -11.92
N THR A 24 -9.67 22.97 -10.82
CA THR A 24 -9.85 24.42 -10.83
C THR A 24 -8.64 25.09 -11.51
N PRO A 25 -8.75 26.36 -11.95
CA PRO A 25 -7.62 27.09 -12.53
C PRO A 25 -6.41 27.15 -11.61
N VAL A 26 -6.65 27.32 -10.29
CA VAL A 26 -5.59 27.36 -9.28
C VAL A 26 -4.87 26.01 -9.16
N GLN A 27 -5.62 24.90 -9.18
CA GLN A 27 -5.03 23.56 -9.15
C GLN A 27 -4.22 23.27 -10.42
N ALA A 28 -4.74 23.63 -11.59
CA ALA A 28 -4.04 23.45 -12.86
C ALA A 28 -2.71 24.22 -12.90
N ALA A 29 -2.71 25.49 -12.48
CA ALA A 29 -1.51 26.30 -12.42
C ALA A 29 -0.46 25.74 -11.44
N LEU A 30 -0.90 25.25 -10.27
CA LEU A 30 -0.01 24.62 -9.29
C LEU A 30 0.63 23.35 -9.84
N ILE A 31 -0.16 22.46 -10.44
CA ILE A 31 0.31 21.21 -11.03
C ILE A 31 1.30 21.48 -12.17
N GLN A 32 0.98 22.44 -13.04
CA GLN A 32 1.86 22.83 -14.13
C GLN A 32 3.22 23.32 -13.61
N ARG A 33 3.23 24.23 -12.63
CA ARG A 33 4.47 24.74 -12.04
C ARG A 33 5.30 23.63 -11.37
N ALA A 34 4.65 22.70 -10.67
CA ALA A 34 5.33 21.58 -10.04
C ALA A 34 5.96 20.62 -11.07
N ALA A 35 5.28 20.38 -12.18
CA ALA A 35 5.81 19.60 -13.31
C ALA A 35 7.02 20.30 -13.96
N GLU A 36 6.95 21.62 -14.16
CA GLU A 36 8.06 22.45 -14.68
C GLU A 36 9.31 22.38 -13.79
N VAL A 37 9.15 22.58 -12.47
CA VAL A 37 10.24 22.47 -11.50
C VAL A 37 10.85 21.07 -11.49
N SER A 38 10.01 20.05 -11.68
CA SER A 38 10.45 18.65 -11.74
C SER A 38 11.00 18.23 -13.10
N GLN A 39 11.00 19.12 -14.10
CA GLN A 39 11.38 18.86 -15.49
C GLN A 39 10.65 17.66 -16.11
N ARG A 40 9.37 17.50 -15.78
CA ARG A 40 8.51 16.41 -16.27
C ARG A 40 7.32 16.98 -17.02
N SER A 41 6.75 16.18 -17.92
CA SER A 41 5.44 16.49 -18.49
C SER A 41 4.36 16.49 -17.38
N ILE A 42 3.31 17.28 -17.54
CA ILE A 42 2.17 17.29 -16.59
C ILE A 42 1.61 15.87 -16.39
N THR A 43 1.45 15.11 -17.47
CA THR A 43 0.92 13.74 -17.40
C THR A 43 1.84 12.83 -16.59
N GLU A 44 3.15 12.90 -16.78
CA GLU A 44 4.11 12.09 -16.04
C GLU A 44 4.18 12.50 -14.56
N PHE A 45 4.20 13.80 -14.29
CA PHE A 45 4.19 14.34 -12.93
C PHE A 45 2.94 13.88 -12.16
N VAL A 46 1.76 14.02 -12.75
CA VAL A 46 0.49 13.62 -12.11
C VAL A 46 0.45 12.11 -11.90
N LEU A 47 0.77 11.30 -12.92
CA LEU A 47 0.73 9.84 -12.77
C LEU A 47 1.70 9.35 -11.70
N SER A 48 2.94 9.83 -11.71
CA SER A 48 3.93 9.44 -10.70
C SER A 48 3.51 9.84 -9.29
N SER A 49 3.04 11.08 -9.11
CA SER A 49 2.60 11.59 -7.81
C SER A 49 1.38 10.83 -7.27
N VAL A 50 0.42 10.47 -8.14
CA VAL A 50 -0.77 9.70 -7.74
C VAL A 50 -0.39 8.26 -7.35
N CYS A 51 0.50 7.61 -8.11
CA CYS A 51 0.99 6.27 -7.76
C CYS A 51 1.74 6.28 -6.43
N GLU A 52 2.67 7.21 -6.25
CA GLU A 52 3.43 7.35 -5.00
C GLU A 52 2.49 7.57 -3.81
N LYS A 53 1.52 8.47 -3.94
CA LYS A 53 0.57 8.72 -2.84
C LYS A 53 -0.33 7.52 -2.57
N ALA A 54 -0.74 6.78 -3.60
CA ALA A 54 -1.52 5.55 -3.43
C ALA A 54 -0.71 4.47 -2.70
N GLU A 55 0.55 4.27 -3.07
CA GLU A 55 1.47 3.35 -2.38
C GLU A 55 1.65 3.71 -0.91
N GLN A 56 1.92 4.99 -0.62
CA GLN A 56 2.00 5.49 0.76
C GLN A 56 0.70 5.23 1.52
N THR A 57 -0.45 5.52 0.93
CA THR A 57 -1.76 5.31 1.59
C THR A 57 -2.02 3.84 1.91
N LEU A 58 -1.61 2.91 1.04
CA LEU A 58 -1.70 1.47 1.26
C LEU A 58 -0.66 0.95 2.27
N LEU A 59 0.48 1.63 2.38
CA LEU A 59 1.52 1.34 3.35
C LEU A 59 1.17 1.87 4.74
N ASP A 60 0.55 3.04 4.86
CA ASP A 60 0.05 3.59 6.12
C ASP A 60 -0.96 2.64 6.78
N GLN A 61 -1.71 1.85 6.00
CA GLN A 61 -2.58 0.79 6.55
C GLN A 61 -1.81 -0.42 7.10
N ARG A 62 -0.55 -0.62 6.68
CA ARG A 62 0.31 -1.71 7.12
C ARG A 62 1.30 -1.30 8.22
N LEU A 63 1.58 0.00 8.37
CA LEU A 63 2.48 0.53 9.39
C LEU A 63 1.68 0.96 10.62
N PHE A 64 1.79 0.20 11.71
CA PHE A 64 1.35 0.66 13.02
C PHE A 64 2.43 1.57 13.60
N MET A 65 2.20 2.89 13.56
CA MET A 65 3.03 3.81 14.32
C MET A 65 2.67 3.70 15.80
N VAL A 66 3.55 3.10 16.59
CA VAL A 66 3.44 2.97 18.05
C VAL A 66 4.58 3.73 18.71
N ASP A 67 4.35 4.29 19.90
CA ASP A 67 5.42 4.88 20.70
C ASP A 67 6.36 3.79 21.25
N GLU A 68 7.51 4.21 21.79
CA GLU A 68 8.55 3.29 22.27
C GLU A 68 8.05 2.32 23.35
N ASN A 69 7.18 2.75 24.27
CA ASN A 69 6.68 1.88 25.33
C ASN A 69 5.75 0.81 24.76
N THR A 70 4.84 1.22 23.87
CA THR A 70 3.95 0.30 23.16
C THR A 70 4.76 -0.67 22.27
N TRP A 71 5.87 -0.22 21.69
CA TRP A 71 6.78 -1.07 20.93
C TRP A 71 7.45 -2.14 21.81
N ILE A 72 7.98 -1.75 22.97
CA ILE A 72 8.59 -2.68 23.93
C ILE A 72 7.56 -3.70 24.40
N GLU A 73 6.36 -3.28 24.81
CA GLU A 73 5.28 -4.19 25.21
C GLU A 73 4.90 -5.16 24.09
N PHE A 74 4.86 -4.67 22.85
CA PHE A 74 4.58 -5.50 21.68
C PHE A 74 5.67 -6.55 21.43
N GLN A 75 6.96 -6.18 21.52
CA GLN A 75 8.07 -7.12 21.42
C GLN A 75 8.00 -8.19 22.52
N ASP A 76 7.73 -7.75 23.75
CA ASP A 76 7.58 -8.62 24.91
C ASP A 76 6.48 -9.66 24.71
N VAL A 77 5.38 -9.28 24.04
CA VAL A 77 4.29 -10.19 23.70
C VAL A 77 4.67 -11.14 22.57
N LEU A 78 5.44 -10.69 21.58
CA LEU A 78 5.90 -11.54 20.46
C LEU A 78 6.89 -12.62 20.90
N GLU A 79 7.74 -12.34 21.89
CA GLU A 79 8.74 -13.30 22.39
C GLU A 79 8.13 -14.35 23.34
N ARG A 80 6.94 -14.11 23.88
CA ARG A 80 6.26 -15.07 24.76
C ARG A 80 5.81 -16.30 23.97
N PRO A 81 6.00 -17.52 24.52
CA PRO A 81 5.52 -18.72 23.87
C PRO A 81 4.00 -18.66 23.68
N ALA A 82 3.54 -19.11 22.52
CA ALA A 82 2.12 -19.06 22.16
C ALA A 82 1.27 -19.79 23.20
N GLN A 83 0.33 -19.07 23.81
CA GLN A 83 -0.61 -19.64 24.75
C GLN A 83 -1.89 -20.06 24.03
N VAL A 84 -2.35 -21.27 24.29
CA VAL A 84 -3.62 -21.76 23.76
C VAL A 84 -4.76 -20.98 24.42
N LYS A 85 -5.47 -20.19 23.63
CA LYS A 85 -6.71 -19.54 24.05
C LYS A 85 -7.89 -20.40 23.60
N THR A 86 -8.54 -21.07 24.54
CA THR A 86 -9.68 -21.97 24.27
C THR A 86 -10.81 -21.29 23.49
N GLY A 87 -11.06 -20.00 23.75
CA GLY A 87 -12.01 -19.20 22.97
C GLY A 87 -11.60 -18.97 21.51
N LEU A 88 -10.30 -18.77 21.22
CA LEU A 88 -9.80 -18.67 19.84
C LEU A 88 -9.89 -20.02 19.14
N GLN A 89 -9.58 -21.12 19.85
CA GLN A 89 -9.71 -22.47 19.31
C GLN A 89 -11.16 -22.77 18.92
N ALA A 90 -12.12 -22.40 19.75
CA ALA A 90 -13.54 -22.52 19.42
C ALA A 90 -13.89 -21.68 18.18
N LEU A 91 -13.45 -20.42 18.07
CA LEU A 91 -13.73 -19.58 16.90
C LEU A 91 -13.16 -20.15 15.58
N VAL A 92 -11.93 -20.69 15.61
CA VAL A 92 -11.30 -21.30 14.43
C VAL A 92 -11.96 -22.63 14.06
N CYS A 93 -12.32 -23.45 15.05
CA CYS A 93 -13.02 -24.72 14.81
C CYS A 93 -14.48 -24.52 14.36
N ASN A 94 -15.09 -23.39 14.74
CA ASN A 94 -16.47 -23.05 14.41
C ASN A 94 -16.55 -22.14 13.17
N ALA A 95 -15.66 -22.30 12.19
CA ALA A 95 -15.61 -21.47 10.99
C ALA A 95 -17.01 -21.26 10.41
N SER A 96 -17.62 -20.11 10.70
CA SER A 96 -18.83 -19.68 10.04
C SER A 96 -18.49 -19.59 8.56
N THR A 97 -19.20 -20.40 7.78
CA THR A 97 -19.39 -20.20 6.36
C THR A 97 -19.69 -18.72 6.11
N ILE A 98 -18.69 -17.95 5.71
CA ILE A 98 -18.93 -16.64 5.11
C ILE A 98 -19.51 -16.97 3.74
N SER A 99 -20.82 -17.16 3.70
CA SER A 99 -21.60 -17.27 2.47
C SER A 99 -21.61 -15.88 1.87
N ILE A 100 -20.76 -15.67 0.87
CA ILE A 100 -20.80 -14.47 0.04
C ILE A 100 -22.03 -14.63 -0.85
N HIS A 101 -23.12 -13.91 -0.51
CA HIS A 101 -24.24 -13.66 -1.42
C HIS A 101 -24.01 -12.33 -2.14
#